data_AF-A0A4Q8K9D6-F1
#
_entry.id   AF-A0A4Q8K9D6-F1
#
_cell.length_a   1.000
_cell.length_b   1.000
_cell.length_c   1.000
_cell.angle_alpha   90.00
_cell.angle_beta   90.00
_cell.angle_gamma   90.00
#
_symmetry.space_group_name_H-M   'P 1'
#
loop_
_entity.id
_entity.type
_entity.pdbx_description
1 polymer ?
#
loop_
_entity_poly.entity_id
_entity_poly.type
_entity_poly.pdbx_seq_one_letter_code
_entity_poly.pdbx_strand_id
1 'polypeptide(L)'
;MNIRLISILLVHFFIYANGQNDKSSECEMNVKSMSYLDIATQMIKSAKENYHTCPNTKVKVLDCEEILKNGYNASKVYTVWPKSRVLNGKPVDVYCDMDTDGGGWTVIQRRGNFSRSKDYFFQDWQAYKTGFGNVDKDFWLGNDNIFALTNQKLYSIRFDLKDVEGNKRYAQYDTFWIDDEEHKYTSHIKGYIGDAGIVMLMKANF
;
A
#
# COMPACT_ATOMS: atom_id res chain seq x y z
N MET A 1 -8.35 -31.76 16.89
CA MET A 1 -9.49 -32.61 16.50
C MET A 1 -8.91 -33.82 15.78
N ASN A 2 -9.05 -35.01 16.37
CA ASN A 2 -8.27 -36.20 16.04
C ASN A 2 -8.73 -36.86 14.72
N ILE A 3 -7.79 -37.11 13.81
CA ILE A 3 -7.95 -37.98 12.64
C ILE A 3 -7.95 -39.43 13.13
N ARG A 4 -9.01 -40.19 12.84
CA ARG A 4 -9.04 -41.66 12.99
C ARG A 4 -9.09 -42.30 11.61
N LEU A 5 -7.99 -42.92 11.20
CA LEU A 5 -7.94 -43.88 10.09
C LEU A 5 -8.24 -45.27 10.67
N ILE A 6 -9.21 -45.98 10.08
CA ILE A 6 -9.41 -47.41 10.29
C ILE A 6 -9.22 -48.09 8.93
N SER A 7 -8.17 -48.90 8.87
CA SER A 7 -7.88 -49.87 7.81
C SER A 7 -8.51 -51.19 8.20
N ILE A 8 -9.44 -51.72 7.38
CA ILE A 8 -9.81 -53.14 7.38
C ILE A 8 -10.04 -53.55 5.92
N LEU A 9 -9.10 -54.36 5.40
CA LEU A 9 -9.27 -55.24 4.25
C LEU A 9 -10.09 -56.46 4.68
N LEU A 10 -11.12 -56.85 3.91
CA LEU A 10 -11.42 -58.25 3.54
C LEU A 10 -12.56 -58.33 2.49
N VAL A 11 -12.13 -58.43 1.22
CA VAL A 11 -12.48 -59.43 0.17
C VAL A 11 -13.95 -59.89 -0.03
N HIS A 12 -14.48 -59.45 -1.18
CA HIS A 12 -15.37 -60.05 -2.20
C HIS A 12 -16.71 -60.72 -1.86
N PHE A 13 -17.78 -60.19 -2.48
CA PHE A 13 -18.64 -60.96 -3.38
C PHE A 13 -19.06 -60.09 -4.59
N PHE A 14 -18.99 -60.67 -5.78
CA PHE A 14 -19.25 -60.07 -7.08
C PHE A 14 -20.75 -59.79 -7.30
N ILE A 15 -21.09 -58.60 -7.80
CA ILE A 15 -22.19 -58.41 -8.74
C ILE A 15 -21.64 -57.58 -9.91
N TYR A 16 -21.57 -58.24 -11.06
CA TYR A 16 -21.34 -57.63 -12.37
C TYR A 16 -22.54 -56.73 -12.70
N ALA A 17 -22.30 -55.41 -12.79
CA ALA A 17 -23.17 -54.51 -13.52
C ALA A 17 -22.29 -53.76 -14.52
N ASN A 18 -22.36 -54.18 -15.79
CA ASN A 18 -21.80 -53.42 -16.91
C ASN A 18 -22.60 -52.13 -17.08
N GLY A 19 -22.19 -51.08 -16.38
CA GLY A 19 -22.51 -49.70 -16.74
C GLY A 19 -21.27 -49.06 -17.33
N GLN A 20 -21.22 -48.91 -18.66
CA GLN A 20 -20.31 -47.97 -19.29
C GLN A 20 -20.72 -46.57 -18.81
N ASN A 21 -20.09 -46.08 -17.74
CA ASN A 21 -20.00 -44.65 -17.51
C ASN A 21 -18.77 -44.17 -18.27
N ASP A 22 -19.07 -43.58 -19.41
CA ASP A 22 -18.15 -43.01 -20.36
C ASP A 22 -17.30 -41.92 -19.69
N LYS A 23 -16.03 -42.27 -19.41
CA LYS A 23 -14.99 -41.31 -19.00
C LYS A 23 -14.51 -40.43 -20.17
N SER A 24 -15.17 -40.42 -21.33
CA SER A 24 -14.84 -39.48 -22.42
C SER A 24 -15.38 -38.07 -22.18
N SER A 25 -16.27 -37.84 -21.22
CA SER A 25 -16.93 -36.54 -21.06
C SER A 25 -16.12 -35.47 -20.31
N GLU A 26 -15.09 -35.84 -19.54
CA GLU A 26 -14.34 -34.85 -18.73
C GLU A 26 -13.12 -34.27 -19.50
N CYS A 27 -12.50 -35.05 -20.38
CA CYS A 27 -11.43 -34.55 -21.25
C CYS A 27 -11.95 -33.66 -22.40
N GLU A 28 -13.14 -33.92 -22.96
CA GLU A 28 -13.68 -33.10 -24.06
C GLU A 28 -14.14 -31.70 -23.64
N MET A 29 -14.56 -31.51 -22.38
CA MET A 29 -14.87 -30.18 -21.84
C MET A 29 -13.60 -29.38 -21.50
N ASN A 30 -12.53 -30.07 -21.06
CA ASN A 30 -11.25 -29.44 -20.74
C ASN A 30 -10.48 -28.98 -21.99
N VAL A 31 -10.63 -29.68 -23.13
CA VAL A 31 -10.04 -29.27 -24.42
C VAL A 31 -10.67 -27.98 -24.94
N LYS A 32 -12.00 -27.81 -24.80
CA LYS A 32 -12.68 -26.57 -25.18
C LYS A 32 -12.21 -25.40 -24.31
N SER A 33 -12.17 -25.59 -23.00
CA SER A 33 -11.67 -24.60 -22.03
C SER A 33 -10.22 -24.20 -22.29
N MET A 34 -9.34 -25.16 -22.63
CA MET A 34 -7.97 -24.87 -23.04
C MET A 34 -7.92 -24.06 -24.35
N SER A 35 -8.74 -24.39 -25.35
CA SER A 35 -8.77 -23.63 -26.60
C SER A 35 -9.20 -22.17 -26.39
N TYR A 36 -10.17 -21.93 -25.50
CA TYR A 36 -10.59 -20.58 -25.15
C TYR A 36 -9.49 -19.82 -24.41
N LEU A 37 -8.75 -20.49 -23.53
CA LEU A 37 -7.61 -19.90 -22.84
C LEU A 37 -6.47 -19.56 -23.79
N ASP A 38 -6.17 -20.42 -24.76
CA ASP A 38 -5.15 -20.18 -25.78
C ASP A 38 -5.53 -18.99 -26.68
N ILE A 39 -6.80 -18.91 -27.09
CA ILE A 39 -7.34 -17.77 -27.86
C ILE A 39 -7.25 -16.48 -27.03
N ALA A 40 -7.66 -16.51 -25.75
CA ALA A 40 -7.55 -15.36 -24.86
C ALA A 40 -6.09 -14.92 -24.68
N THR A 41 -5.17 -15.87 -24.54
CA THR A 41 -3.74 -15.62 -24.41
C THR A 41 -3.16 -15.02 -25.70
N GLN A 42 -3.56 -15.51 -26.87
CA GLN A 42 -3.21 -14.93 -28.16
C GLN A 42 -3.74 -13.51 -28.32
N MET A 43 -4.99 -13.26 -27.94
CA MET A 43 -5.58 -11.91 -27.98
C MET A 43 -4.82 -10.95 -27.04
N ILE A 44 -4.48 -11.38 -25.83
CA ILE A 44 -3.67 -10.60 -24.89
C ILE A 44 -2.27 -10.33 -25.45
N LYS A 45 -1.63 -11.34 -26.05
CA LYS A 45 -0.29 -11.20 -26.64
C LYS A 45 -0.31 -10.24 -27.84
N SER A 46 -1.27 -10.39 -28.75
CA SER A 46 -1.45 -9.51 -29.90
C SER A 46 -1.79 -8.09 -29.47
N ALA A 47 -2.62 -7.92 -28.43
CA ALA A 47 -2.89 -6.61 -27.85
C ALA A 47 -1.63 -5.97 -27.28
N LYS A 48 -0.76 -6.74 -26.59
CA LYS A 48 0.53 -6.23 -26.08
C LYS A 48 1.50 -5.83 -27.18
N GLU A 49 1.55 -6.59 -28.28
CA GLU A 49 2.44 -6.32 -29.42
C GLU A 49 1.95 -5.14 -30.28
N ASN A 50 0.63 -4.95 -30.38
CA ASN A 50 0.02 -3.88 -31.18
C ASN A 50 -0.36 -2.63 -30.36
N TYR A 51 -0.21 -2.68 -29.03
CA TYR A 51 -0.34 -1.47 -28.22
C TYR A 51 0.88 -0.60 -28.49
N HIS A 52 0.68 0.49 -29.21
CA HIS A 52 1.66 1.56 -29.24
C HIS A 52 1.92 1.99 -27.79
N THR A 53 3.09 1.64 -27.26
CA THR A 53 3.55 2.23 -26.00
C THR A 53 3.54 3.73 -26.23
N CYS A 54 2.60 4.43 -25.59
CA CYS A 54 2.55 5.90 -25.64
C CYS A 54 3.94 6.41 -25.33
N PRO A 55 4.63 7.07 -26.28
CA PRO A 55 6.00 7.50 -26.06
C PRO A 55 5.99 8.52 -24.93
N ASN A 56 6.59 8.14 -23.80
CA ASN A 56 6.81 9.00 -22.63
C ASN A 56 5.56 9.75 -22.14
N THR A 57 4.45 9.07 -21.87
CA THR A 57 3.63 9.56 -20.76
C THR A 57 4.49 9.41 -19.51
N LYS A 58 5.02 10.52 -18.97
CA LYS A 58 5.57 10.55 -17.61
C LYS A 58 4.50 9.92 -16.72
N VAL A 59 4.71 8.67 -16.31
CA VAL A 59 3.74 7.94 -15.50
C VAL A 59 3.61 8.73 -14.22
N LYS A 60 2.44 9.35 -14.04
CA LYS A 60 2.11 10.08 -12.82
C LYS A 60 1.90 9.04 -11.72
N VAL A 61 2.96 8.77 -10.99
CA VAL A 61 2.96 7.91 -9.81
C VAL A 61 2.25 8.63 -8.66
N LEU A 62 1.37 7.92 -7.96
CA LEU A 62 0.51 8.51 -6.94
C LEU A 62 1.19 8.68 -5.57
N ASP A 63 2.16 7.81 -5.29
CA ASP A 63 2.84 7.68 -4.00
C ASP A 63 4.11 6.83 -4.14
N CYS A 64 4.82 6.64 -3.02
CA CYS A 64 6.06 5.87 -2.97
C CYS A 64 5.87 4.37 -3.20
N GLU A 65 4.68 3.81 -2.95
CA GLU A 65 4.40 2.40 -3.21
C GLU A 65 4.40 2.12 -4.72
N GLU A 66 3.79 3.01 -5.52
CA GLU A 66 3.83 2.91 -6.99
C GLU A 66 5.24 3.12 -7.54
N ILE A 67 6.02 4.01 -6.95
CA ILE A 67 7.43 4.21 -7.30
C ILE A 67 8.22 2.91 -7.09
N LEU A 68 8.03 2.25 -5.94
CA LEU A 68 8.67 0.97 -5.63
C LEU A 68 8.25 -0.13 -6.61
N LYS A 69 6.94 -0.24 -6.91
CA LYS A 69 6.40 -1.21 -7.89
C LYS A 69 6.94 -1.00 -9.30
N ASN A 70 7.30 0.24 -9.65
CA ASN A 70 7.94 0.58 -10.92
C ASN A 70 9.46 0.28 -10.92
N GLY A 71 9.99 -0.35 -9.87
CA GLY A 71 11.39 -0.81 -9.79
C GLY A 71 12.36 0.22 -9.21
N TYR A 72 11.87 1.39 -8.76
CA TYR A 72 12.72 2.39 -8.11
C TYR A 72 12.79 2.11 -6.61
N ASN A 73 13.93 1.63 -6.14
CA ASN A 73 14.10 1.07 -4.80
C ASN A 73 15.07 1.86 -3.90
N ALA A 74 15.50 3.06 -4.31
CA ALA A 74 16.41 3.87 -3.50
C ALA A 74 15.61 4.82 -2.59
N SER A 75 15.93 4.85 -1.29
CA SER A 75 15.36 5.84 -0.37
C SER A 75 15.91 7.25 -0.67
N LYS A 76 15.04 8.14 -1.15
CA LYS A 76 15.36 9.53 -1.51
C LYS A 76 14.09 10.34 -1.77
N VAL A 77 14.25 11.60 -2.15
CA VAL A 77 13.14 12.43 -2.65
C VAL A 77 12.69 11.97 -4.03
N TYR A 78 11.38 11.85 -4.18
CA TYR A 78 10.68 11.65 -5.44
C TYR A 78 9.54 12.67 -5.56
N THR A 79 9.09 12.89 -6.79
CA THR A 79 7.89 13.66 -7.07
C THR A 79 6.72 12.71 -7.34
N VAL A 80 5.59 12.94 -6.67
CA VAL A 80 4.35 12.17 -6.82
C VAL A 80 3.19 13.09 -7.24
N TRP A 81 2.12 12.51 -7.78
CA TRP A 81 0.94 13.22 -8.28
C TRP A 81 -0.34 12.63 -7.65
N PRO A 82 -0.66 12.97 -6.39
CA PRO A 82 -1.85 12.45 -5.73
C PRO A 82 -3.14 12.83 -6.47
N LYS A 83 -4.08 11.91 -6.56
CA LYS A 83 -5.41 12.10 -7.17
C LYS A 83 -6.33 12.88 -6.24
N SER A 84 -6.10 14.18 -6.10
CA SER A 84 -6.93 15.06 -5.29
C SER A 84 -7.32 16.34 -6.02
N ARG A 85 -8.59 16.75 -5.86
CA ARG A 85 -9.08 18.04 -6.33
C ARG A 85 -8.45 19.20 -5.59
N VAL A 86 -8.09 19.02 -4.31
CA VAL A 86 -7.43 20.06 -3.49
C VAL A 86 -6.10 20.48 -4.12
N LEU A 87 -5.33 19.52 -4.65
CA LEU A 87 -4.05 19.80 -5.30
C LEU A 87 -4.18 20.27 -6.75
N ASN A 88 -5.35 20.14 -7.37
CA ASN A 88 -5.57 20.52 -8.78
C ASN A 88 -4.51 19.96 -9.74
N GLY A 89 -4.09 18.71 -9.53
CA GLY A 89 -3.09 18.03 -10.36
C GLY A 89 -1.65 18.51 -10.17
N LYS A 90 -1.39 19.37 -9.18
CA LYS A 90 -0.03 19.77 -8.80
C LYS A 90 0.75 18.59 -8.21
N PRO A 91 2.05 18.47 -8.54
CA PRO A 91 2.92 17.48 -7.91
C PRO A 91 3.22 17.81 -6.45
N VAL A 92 3.67 16.79 -5.71
CA VAL A 92 4.20 16.92 -4.35
C VAL A 92 5.55 16.21 -4.31
N ASP A 93 6.57 16.88 -3.79
CA ASP A 93 7.86 16.25 -3.49
C ASP A 93 7.78 15.56 -2.13
N VAL A 94 8.12 14.28 -2.09
CA VAL A 94 8.04 13.43 -0.91
C VAL A 94 9.33 12.65 -0.73
N TYR A 95 9.72 12.40 0.51
CA TYR A 95 10.76 11.42 0.78
C TYR A 95 10.13 10.03 0.78
N CYS A 96 10.65 9.14 -0.06
CA CYS A 96 10.25 7.74 -0.06
C CYS A 96 11.26 6.93 0.76
N ASP A 97 10.77 6.23 1.77
CA ASP A 97 11.52 5.18 2.45
C ASP A 97 11.22 3.84 1.76
N MET A 98 12.24 3.32 1.08
CA MET A 98 12.20 2.08 0.30
C MET A 98 12.83 0.89 1.04
N ASP A 99 13.27 1.09 2.27
CA ASP A 99 14.05 0.11 3.04
C ASP A 99 13.23 -0.49 4.19
N THR A 100 12.45 0.32 4.89
CA THR A 100 11.70 -0.09 6.08
C THR A 100 10.53 -1.01 5.71
N ASP A 101 10.44 -2.20 6.32
CA ASP A 101 9.29 -3.12 6.20
C ASP A 101 8.85 -3.41 4.74
N GLY A 102 9.82 -3.63 3.85
CA GLY A 102 9.58 -3.87 2.43
C GLY A 102 9.46 -2.61 1.56
N GLY A 103 9.51 -1.42 2.16
CA GLY A 103 9.59 -0.14 1.47
C GLY A 103 8.26 0.39 0.94
N GLY A 104 8.34 1.47 0.15
CA GLY A 104 7.17 2.12 -0.46
C GLY A 104 6.48 3.11 0.47
N TRP A 105 7.12 3.51 1.56
CA TRP A 105 6.57 4.43 2.54
C TRP A 105 6.75 5.88 2.08
N THR A 106 5.64 6.60 1.97
CA THR A 106 5.64 8.06 1.78
C THR A 106 5.79 8.74 3.14
N VAL A 107 6.92 9.38 3.40
CA VAL A 107 7.16 10.06 4.68
C VAL A 107 6.40 11.38 4.71
N ILE A 108 5.49 11.52 5.69
CA ILE A 108 4.66 12.74 5.85
C ILE A 108 5.19 13.71 6.93
N GLN A 109 6.05 13.22 7.82
CA GLN A 109 6.70 14.01 8.88
C GLN A 109 8.03 13.35 9.23
N ARG A 110 9.06 14.16 9.50
CA ARG A 110 10.32 13.68 10.08
C ARG A 110 10.83 14.65 11.14
N ARG A 111 11.33 14.08 12.24
CA ARG A 111 12.13 14.77 13.28
C ARG A 111 13.48 14.09 13.44
N GLY A 112 14.56 14.86 13.47
CA GLY A 112 15.91 14.34 13.68
C GLY A 112 16.89 15.40 14.17
N ASN A 113 18.15 15.01 14.27
CA ASN A 113 19.23 15.92 14.63
C ASN A 113 19.79 16.61 13.37
N PHE A 114 19.04 17.55 12.80
CA PHE A 114 19.44 18.33 11.61
C PHE A 114 19.74 19.80 11.93
N SER A 115 20.16 20.09 13.17
CA SER A 115 20.53 21.44 13.63
C SER A 115 19.41 22.50 13.49
N ARG A 116 18.18 22.13 13.82
CA ARG A 116 17.03 23.06 13.89
C ARG A 116 16.84 23.61 15.30
N SER A 117 16.18 24.77 15.40
CA SER A 117 15.75 25.30 16.69
C SER A 117 14.72 24.38 17.37
N LYS A 118 14.66 24.40 18.71
CA LYS A 118 13.74 23.56 19.49
C LYS A 118 12.27 23.86 19.19
N ASP A 119 11.97 25.11 18.86
CA ASP A 119 10.65 25.63 18.50
C ASP A 119 10.38 25.58 16.98
N TYR A 120 11.19 24.87 16.19
CA TYR A 120 11.03 24.85 14.73
C TYR A 120 9.64 24.36 14.26
N PHE A 121 8.96 23.53 15.03
CA PHE A 121 7.60 23.05 14.75
C PHE A 121 6.50 23.88 15.42
N PHE A 122 6.85 24.97 16.11
CA PHE A 122 5.88 25.95 16.60
C PHE A 122 5.51 26.90 15.45
N GLN A 123 4.65 26.40 14.58
CA GLN A 123 4.22 27.07 13.34
C GLN A 123 2.72 27.38 13.39
N ASP A 124 2.28 28.31 12.55
CA ASP A 124 0.86 28.67 12.45
C ASP A 124 0.04 27.67 11.63
N TRP A 125 -1.29 27.87 11.60
CA TRP A 125 -2.21 27.02 10.85
C TRP A 125 -1.87 26.96 9.35
N GLN A 126 -1.50 28.11 8.76
CA GLN A 126 -1.19 28.20 7.34
C GLN A 126 0.03 27.35 6.98
N ALA A 127 1.07 27.37 7.81
CA ALA A 127 2.25 26.53 7.64
C ALA A 127 1.92 25.04 7.80
N TYR A 128 1.10 24.64 8.78
CA TYR A 128 0.66 23.24 8.90
C TYR A 128 -0.23 22.80 7.74
N LYS A 129 -1.06 23.70 7.18
CA LYS A 129 -1.87 23.46 5.99
C LYS A 129 -1.01 23.18 4.75
N THR A 130 -0.06 24.05 4.43
CA THR A 130 0.75 23.94 3.20
C THR A 130 2.00 23.11 3.33
N GLY A 131 2.46 22.85 4.56
CA GLY A 131 3.71 22.17 4.85
C GLY A 131 4.88 23.14 5.04
N PHE A 132 5.92 22.66 5.73
CA PHE A 132 7.16 23.39 5.99
C PHE A 132 8.33 22.43 6.21
N GLY A 133 9.55 22.94 6.02
CA GLY A 133 10.77 22.18 6.21
C GLY A 133 11.37 21.65 4.93
N ASN A 134 12.23 20.65 5.08
CA ASN A 134 12.91 20.01 3.96
C ASN A 134 12.67 18.50 4.08
N VAL A 135 12.12 17.89 3.03
CA VAL A 135 11.74 16.48 2.97
C VAL A 135 12.93 15.52 3.21
N ASP A 136 14.17 15.95 2.96
CA ASP A 136 15.38 15.21 3.30
C ASP A 136 15.82 15.36 4.78
N LYS A 137 15.22 16.29 5.53
CA LYS A 137 15.57 16.63 6.92
C LYS A 137 14.31 16.68 7.80
N ASP A 138 14.21 17.66 8.70
CA ASP A 138 12.99 17.95 9.44
C ASP A 138 11.94 18.63 8.56
N PHE A 139 10.72 18.08 8.56
CA PHE A 139 9.58 18.67 7.84
C PHE A 139 8.22 18.18 8.33
N TRP A 140 7.21 18.93 7.94
CA TRP A 140 5.80 18.54 7.90
C TRP A 140 5.31 18.67 6.46
N LEU A 141 4.73 17.60 5.89
CA LEU A 141 4.36 17.59 4.47
C LEU A 141 3.25 18.59 4.13
N GLY A 142 2.40 18.94 5.08
CA GLY A 142 1.25 19.82 4.89
C GLY A 142 -0.07 19.05 4.91
N ASN A 143 -1.05 19.55 5.64
CA ASN A 143 -2.32 18.87 5.84
C ASN A 143 -3.10 18.70 4.52
N ASP A 144 -3.05 19.67 3.60
CA ASP A 144 -3.69 19.52 2.28
C ASP A 144 -3.06 18.38 1.46
N ASN A 145 -1.74 18.19 1.59
CA ASN A 145 -1.01 17.10 0.94
C ASN A 145 -1.31 15.74 1.59
N ILE A 146 -1.36 15.69 2.92
CA ILE A 146 -1.68 14.47 3.67
C ILE A 146 -3.15 14.06 3.41
N PHE A 147 -4.07 15.01 3.37
CA PHE A 147 -5.47 14.79 2.99
C PHE A 147 -5.55 14.20 1.58
N ALA A 148 -4.87 14.83 0.62
CA ALA A 148 -4.84 14.38 -0.77
C ALA A 148 -4.28 12.97 -0.95
N LEU A 149 -3.22 12.62 -0.21
CA LEU A 149 -2.63 11.29 -0.22
C LEU A 149 -3.59 10.29 0.42
N THR A 150 -4.02 10.52 1.66
CA THR A 150 -4.76 9.52 2.43
C THR A 150 -6.20 9.27 1.96
N ASN A 151 -6.77 10.18 1.15
CA ASN A 151 -8.11 10.02 0.59
C ASN A 151 -8.12 9.49 -0.86
N GLN A 152 -6.96 9.22 -1.48
CA GLN A 152 -6.90 8.69 -2.85
C GLN A 152 -7.03 7.16 -2.94
N LYS A 153 -6.72 6.45 -1.84
CA LYS A 153 -6.88 5.00 -1.63
C LYS A 153 -6.81 4.71 -0.12
N LEU A 154 -6.89 3.46 0.29
CA LEU A 154 -6.68 3.08 1.69
C LEU A 154 -5.18 3.12 2.02
N TYR A 155 -4.83 3.76 3.14
CA TYR A 155 -3.47 3.82 3.67
C TYR A 155 -3.39 3.28 5.08
N SER A 156 -2.24 2.69 5.38
CA SER A 156 -1.77 2.48 6.73
C SER A 156 -0.80 3.61 7.11
N ILE A 157 -0.72 3.94 8.39
CA ILE A 157 0.30 4.86 8.92
C ILE A 157 1.23 4.11 9.85
N ARG A 158 2.51 4.46 9.78
CA ARG A 158 3.57 3.91 10.62
C ARG A 158 4.34 5.04 11.29
N PHE A 159 4.62 4.88 12.56
CA PHE A 159 5.43 5.76 13.38
C PHE A 159 6.65 5.00 13.85
N ASP A 160 7.83 5.40 13.37
CA ASP A 160 9.11 4.90 13.85
C ASP A 160 9.71 5.90 14.85
N LEU A 161 9.92 5.44 16.07
CA LEU A 161 10.40 6.25 17.19
C LEU A 161 11.78 5.76 17.61
N LYS A 162 12.67 6.71 17.92
CA LYS A 162 13.99 6.45 18.48
C LYS A 162 14.20 7.34 19.69
N ASP A 163 14.54 6.74 20.83
CA ASP A 163 14.88 7.50 22.03
C ASP A 163 16.34 8.01 22.00
N VAL A 164 16.72 8.75 23.04
CA VAL A 164 18.06 9.34 23.19
C VAL A 164 19.16 8.29 23.40
N GLU A 165 18.80 7.12 23.94
CA GLU A 165 19.71 5.98 24.14
C GLU A 165 19.86 5.14 22.87
N GLY A 166 19.01 5.39 21.88
CA GLY A 166 19.01 4.78 20.56
C GLY A 166 18.08 3.58 20.41
N ASN A 167 17.26 3.27 21.43
CA ASN A 167 16.25 2.23 21.33
C ASN A 167 15.20 2.64 20.31
N LYS A 168 14.82 1.68 19.46
CA LYS A 168 13.81 1.87 18.41
C LYS A 168 12.52 1.15 18.77
N ARG A 169 11.39 1.78 18.49
CA ARG A 169 10.04 1.23 18.62
C ARG A 169 9.20 1.69 17.44
N TYR A 170 8.13 0.96 17.15
CA TYR A 170 7.18 1.37 16.13
C TYR A 170 5.72 1.19 16.56
N ALA A 171 4.86 2.00 15.98
CA ALA A 171 3.41 1.85 15.99
C ALA A 171 2.90 1.93 14.56
N GLN A 172 2.14 0.96 14.13
CA GLN A 172 1.49 0.92 12.82
C GLN A 172 -0.01 0.78 13.01
N TYR A 173 -0.76 1.41 12.11
CA TYR A 173 -2.20 1.35 12.08
C TYR A 173 -2.66 1.06 10.66
N ASP A 174 -3.44 -0.01 10.50
CA ASP A 174 -3.86 -0.52 9.19
C ASP A 174 -4.70 0.47 8.38
N THR A 175 -5.45 1.33 9.06
CA THR A 175 -6.29 2.36 8.42
C THR A 175 -5.95 3.74 8.98
N PHE A 176 -5.58 4.66 8.10
CA PHE A 176 -5.34 6.06 8.41
C PHE A 176 -5.81 6.99 7.30
N TRP A 177 -6.55 8.02 7.68
CA TRP A 177 -6.87 9.15 6.82
C TRP A 177 -7.24 10.36 7.67
N ILE A 178 -7.25 11.53 7.04
CA ILE A 178 -7.68 12.78 7.67
C ILE A 178 -8.82 13.40 6.86
N ASP A 179 -9.71 14.14 7.52
CA ASP A 179 -10.71 14.97 6.85
C ASP A 179 -10.06 16.21 6.18
N ASP A 180 -10.87 17.00 5.46
CA ASP A 180 -10.44 18.26 4.86
C ASP A 180 -10.32 19.41 5.87
N GLU A 181 -10.01 20.61 5.37
CA GLU A 181 -9.85 21.81 6.21
C GLU A 181 -11.15 22.23 6.91
N GLU A 182 -12.31 22.08 6.26
CA GLU A 182 -13.61 22.44 6.85
C GLU A 182 -13.88 21.61 8.11
N HIS A 183 -13.43 20.36 8.09
CA HIS A 183 -13.49 19.42 9.21
C HIS A 183 -12.18 19.37 10.02
N LYS A 184 -11.37 20.43 9.91
CA LYS A 184 -10.16 20.68 10.72
C LYS A 184 -9.12 19.56 10.66
N TYR A 185 -9.03 18.84 9.53
CA TYR A 185 -8.09 17.76 9.34
C TYR A 185 -8.19 16.65 10.41
N THR A 186 -9.41 16.37 10.87
CA THR A 186 -9.66 15.36 11.91
C THR A 186 -9.13 14.00 11.47
N SER A 187 -8.34 13.35 12.32
CA SER A 187 -7.70 12.07 12.00
C SER A 187 -8.55 10.86 12.35
N HIS A 188 -8.52 9.86 11.49
CA HIS A 188 -9.21 8.59 11.64
C HIS A 188 -8.19 7.46 11.60
N ILE A 189 -8.06 6.71 12.69
CA ILE A 189 -6.99 5.71 12.84
C ILE A 189 -7.53 4.41 13.46
N LYS A 190 -7.19 3.25 12.86
CA LYS A 190 -7.66 1.92 13.32
C LYS A 190 -6.63 0.82 13.03
N GLY A 191 -6.74 -0.31 13.74
CA GLY A 191 -5.93 -1.51 13.50
C GLY A 191 -4.50 -1.40 14.01
N TYR A 192 -4.32 -1.14 15.32
CA TYR A 192 -2.99 -0.98 15.92
C TYR A 192 -2.17 -2.27 15.90
N ILE A 193 -0.92 -2.15 15.50
CA ILE A 193 0.12 -3.18 15.54
C ILE A 193 1.44 -2.51 15.90
N GLY A 194 2.16 -3.01 16.91
CA GLY A 194 3.49 -2.48 17.24
C GLY A 194 3.88 -2.66 18.69
N ASP A 195 5.04 -2.11 19.04
CA ASP A 195 5.69 -2.24 20.34
C ASP A 195 5.91 -0.88 21.04
N ALA A 196 5.53 0.24 20.40
CA ALA A 196 5.61 1.59 20.97
C ALA A 196 4.50 1.92 21.99
N GLY A 197 3.54 1.01 22.21
CA GLY A 197 2.35 1.24 23.03
C GLY A 197 1.25 2.05 22.34
N ILE A 198 0.02 1.94 22.84
CA ILE A 198 -1.23 2.48 22.23
C ILE A 198 -1.42 4.00 22.48
N VAL A 199 -0.40 4.70 22.99
CA VAL A 199 -0.53 6.08 23.51
C VAL A 199 -1.08 7.09 22.48
N MET A 200 -0.96 6.80 21.17
CA MET A 200 -1.52 7.61 20.08
C MET A 200 -3.06 7.63 19.98
N LEU A 201 -3.79 6.74 20.67
CA LEU A 201 -5.27 6.74 20.63
C LEU A 201 -5.93 7.76 21.57
N MET A 202 -5.17 8.40 22.47
CA MET A 202 -5.72 9.35 23.43
C MET A 202 -5.46 10.80 22.99
N LYS A 203 -6.37 11.30 22.14
CA LYS A 203 -6.54 12.72 21.76
C LYS A 203 -5.49 13.30 20.80
N ALA A 204 -5.75 13.21 19.50
CA ALA A 204 -5.25 14.16 18.53
C ALA A 204 -6.44 14.93 17.91
N ASN A 205 -6.97 15.88 18.67
CA ASN A 205 -7.60 17.05 18.06
C ASN A 205 -6.42 18.00 17.77
N PHE A 206 -6.01 18.06 16.51
CA PHE A 206 -5.05 19.06 16.04
C PHE A 206 -5.67 20.47 16.12
#